data_AF-A0A4S3JID6-F1
#
_entry.id   AF-A0A4S3JID6-F1
#
_cell.length_a   1.000
_cell.length_b   1.000
_cell.length_c   1.000
_cell.angle_alpha   90.00
_cell.angle_beta   90.00
_cell.angle_gamma   90.00
#
_symmetry.space_group_name_H-M   'P 1'
#
loop_
_entity.id
_entity.type
_entity.pdbx_description
1 polymer ?
#
loop_
_entity_poly.entity_id
_entity_poly.type
_entity_poly.pdbx_seq_one_letter_code
_entity_poly.pdbx_strand_id
1 'polypeptide(L)'
;MNVNKKFDRFKQWAGERMGGEVKTNLSDNFKALETEMNVRHEGVDRIHKSTTAYIKSVSKRSEGDDKEKTLPIAHLGASMVGYGEDFDANSEYGCSLTRILHLSGELELA
;
A
#
# COMPACT_ATOMS: atom_id res chain seq x y z
N MET A 1 42.94 34.48 -39.32
CA MET A 1 41.89 34.62 -38.28
C MET A 1 40.57 34.15 -38.88
N ASN A 2 40.02 32.97 -38.52
CA ASN A 2 38.56 32.64 -38.60
C ASN A 2 38.15 31.17 -38.37
N VAL A 3 39.05 30.24 -38.02
CA VAL A 3 38.67 28.83 -37.82
C VAL A 3 38.32 28.52 -36.35
N ASN A 4 39.02 29.13 -35.39
CA ASN A 4 38.76 28.91 -33.96
C ASN A 4 37.38 29.40 -33.49
N LYS A 5 36.86 30.52 -34.03
CA LYS A 5 35.54 31.05 -33.65
C LYS A 5 34.36 30.15 -34.08
N LYS A 6 34.52 29.39 -35.17
CA LYS A 6 33.48 28.45 -35.62
C LYS A 6 33.44 27.20 -34.75
N PHE A 7 34.61 26.74 -34.30
CA PHE A 7 34.71 25.61 -33.38
C PHE A 7 34.13 25.94 -32.00
N ASP A 8 34.38 27.15 -31.51
CA ASP A 8 33.80 27.65 -30.27
C ASP A 8 32.26 27.71 -30.34
N ARG A 9 31.72 28.27 -31.43
CA ARG A 9 30.27 28.29 -31.67
C ARG A 9 29.66 26.90 -31.83
N PHE A 10 30.38 25.95 -32.44
CA PHE A 10 29.90 24.58 -32.57
C PHE A 10 29.93 23.85 -31.22
N LYS A 11 30.94 24.12 -30.37
CA LYS A 11 31.02 23.62 -29.00
C LYS A 11 29.93 24.23 -28.11
N GLN A 12 29.63 25.51 -28.29
CA GLN A 12 28.52 26.20 -27.62
C GLN A 12 27.17 25.65 -28.08
N TRP A 13 26.98 25.46 -29.39
CA TRP A 13 25.77 24.84 -29.95
C TRP A 13 25.61 23.38 -29.52
N ALA A 14 26.69 22.60 -29.43
CA ALA A 14 26.66 21.24 -28.91
C ALA A 14 26.36 21.20 -27.41
N GLY A 15 26.87 22.15 -26.62
CA GLY A 15 26.61 22.26 -25.19
C GLY A 15 25.22 22.83 -24.83
N GLU A 16 24.65 23.69 -25.67
CA GLU A 16 23.32 24.29 -25.47
C GLU A 16 22.20 23.43 -26.06
N ARG A 17 22.45 22.70 -27.16
CA ARG A 17 21.49 21.78 -27.78
C ARG A 17 21.54 20.37 -27.20
N MET A 18 22.69 19.96 -26.63
CA MET A 18 22.78 18.95 -25.58
C MET A 18 22.83 19.62 -24.20
N GLY A 19 22.08 20.73 -24.03
CA GLY A 19 21.75 21.26 -22.73
C GLY A 19 21.17 20.12 -21.93
N GLY A 20 21.92 19.71 -20.89
CA GLY A 20 21.77 18.44 -20.22
C GLY A 20 20.31 18.08 -20.08
N GLU A 21 19.94 16.93 -20.63
CA GLU A 21 18.70 16.27 -20.28
C GLU A 21 18.84 15.95 -18.79
N VAL A 22 18.54 16.94 -17.96
CA VAL A 22 18.21 16.74 -16.56
C VAL A 22 16.97 15.90 -16.67
N LYS A 23 17.15 14.58 -16.65
CA LYS A 23 16.06 13.63 -16.49
C LYS A 23 15.18 14.23 -15.41
N THR A 24 13.98 14.64 -15.79
CA THR A 24 12.92 15.02 -14.86
C THR A 24 12.54 13.75 -14.14
N ASN A 25 13.43 13.32 -13.24
CA ASN A 25 13.12 12.31 -12.25
C ASN A 25 12.06 12.97 -11.37
N LEU A 26 10.94 12.28 -11.20
CA LEU A 26 10.08 12.51 -10.05
C LEU A 26 10.97 12.74 -8.83
N SER A 27 10.71 13.83 -8.11
CA SER A 27 11.36 14.09 -6.83
C SER A 27 11.32 12.81 -6.00
N ASP A 28 12.40 12.52 -5.28
CA ASP A 28 12.46 11.31 -4.45
C ASP A 28 11.28 11.25 -3.45
N ASN A 29 10.76 12.42 -3.06
CA ASN A 29 9.51 12.53 -2.29
C ASN A 29 8.29 11.96 -2.99
N PHE A 30 8.13 12.16 -4.30
CA PHE A 30 7.00 11.60 -5.04
C PHE A 30 7.13 10.08 -5.13
N LYS A 31 8.34 9.56 -5.38
CA LYS A 31 8.58 8.10 -5.43
C LYS A 31 8.28 7.44 -4.08
N ALA A 32 8.67 8.09 -2.99
CA ALA A 32 8.31 7.67 -1.64
C ALA A 32 6.80 7.67 -1.44
N LEU A 33 6.11 8.75 -1.85
CA LEU A 33 4.66 8.88 -1.72
C LEU A 33 3.88 7.85 -2.57
N GLU A 34 4.36 7.56 -3.77
CA GLU A 34 3.80 6.53 -4.66
C GLU A 34 3.95 5.14 -4.05
N THR A 35 5.12 4.84 -3.47
CA THR A 35 5.38 3.58 -2.75
C THR A 35 4.43 3.44 -1.55
N GLU A 36 4.28 4.52 -0.78
CA GLU A 36 3.37 4.57 0.38
C GLU A 36 1.91 4.37 -0.03
N MET A 37 1.48 4.98 -1.14
CA MET A 37 0.14 4.78 -1.70
C MET A 37 -0.10 3.34 -2.14
N ASN A 38 0.89 2.70 -2.79
CA ASN A 38 0.76 1.31 -3.22
C ASN A 38 0.62 0.36 -2.03
N VAL A 39 1.44 0.51 -0.99
CA VAL A 39 1.34 -0.30 0.24
C VAL A 39 -0.03 -0.13 0.89
N ARG A 40 -0.51 1.11 1.03
CA ARG A 40 -1.86 1.38 1.56
C ARG A 40 -2.95 0.75 0.73
N HIS A 41 -2.87 0.89 -0.59
CA HIS A 41 -3.87 0.34 -1.50
C HIS A 41 -3.93 -1.19 -1.43
N GLU A 42 -2.78 -1.85 -1.43
CA GLU A 42 -2.69 -3.32 -1.33
C GLU A 42 -3.24 -3.84 0.01
N GLY A 43 -2.88 -3.20 1.13
CA GLY A 43 -3.38 -3.56 2.45
C GLY A 43 -4.90 -3.39 2.56
N VAL A 44 -5.44 -2.27 2.08
CA VAL A 44 -6.89 -2.01 2.06
C VAL A 44 -7.63 -2.99 1.15
N ASP A 45 -7.10 -3.28 -0.03
CA ASP A 45 -7.72 -4.23 -0.96
C ASP A 45 -7.76 -5.66 -0.38
N ARG A 46 -6.70 -6.08 0.30
CA ARG A 46 -6.67 -7.36 1.02
C ARG A 46 -7.73 -7.44 2.11
N ILE A 47 -7.84 -6.40 2.94
CA ILE A 47 -8.87 -6.32 3.98
C ILE A 47 -10.26 -6.37 3.33
N HIS A 48 -10.52 -5.53 2.33
CA HIS A 48 -11.81 -5.47 1.64
C HIS A 48 -12.24 -6.82 1.05
N LYS A 49 -11.32 -7.55 0.40
CA LYS A 49 -11.56 -8.91 -0.11
C LYS A 49 -11.93 -9.89 1.01
N SER A 50 -11.16 -9.89 2.11
CA SER A 50 -11.41 -10.78 3.25
C SER A 50 -12.74 -10.47 3.95
N THR A 51 -13.09 -9.19 4.10
CA THR A 51 -14.38 -8.74 4.65
C THR A 51 -15.53 -9.16 3.75
N THR A 52 -15.39 -9.03 2.42
CA THR A 52 -16.42 -9.47 1.47
C THR A 52 -16.66 -10.98 1.56
N ALA A 53 -15.60 -11.76 1.74
CA ALA A 53 -15.71 -13.21 1.94
C ALA A 53 -16.42 -13.53 3.27
N TYR A 54 -16.06 -12.85 4.36
CA TYR A 54 -16.71 -12.99 5.66
C TYR A 54 -18.20 -12.62 5.61
N ILE A 55 -18.57 -11.50 4.99
CA ILE A 55 -19.97 -11.09 4.83
C ILE A 55 -20.74 -12.16 4.04
N LYS A 56 -20.15 -12.71 2.96
CA LYS A 56 -20.79 -13.78 2.17
C LYS A 56 -20.96 -15.06 2.97
N SER A 57 -19.98 -15.47 3.78
CA SER A 57 -20.11 -16.67 4.63
C SER A 57 -21.18 -16.49 5.70
N VAL A 58 -21.26 -15.32 6.31
CA VAL A 58 -22.31 -14.98 7.29
C VAL A 58 -23.69 -14.90 6.62
N SER A 59 -23.78 -14.31 5.43
CA SER A 59 -25.07 -14.13 4.71
C SER A 59 -25.64 -15.43 4.13
N LYS A 60 -24.84 -16.48 3.97
CA LYS A 60 -25.25 -17.73 3.30
C LYS A 60 -25.85 -18.80 4.22
N ARG A 61 -25.93 -18.60 5.54
CA ARG A 61 -26.43 -19.65 6.44
C ARG A 61 -27.46 -19.18 7.45
N SER A 62 -28.60 -19.86 7.38
CA SER A 62 -29.41 -20.29 8.51
C SER A 62 -28.56 -21.14 9.48
N GLU A 63 -28.79 -20.92 10.78
CA GLU A 63 -28.32 -21.66 11.96
C GLU A 63 -27.78 -23.08 11.67
N GLY A 64 -26.46 -23.33 11.84
CA GLY A 64 -25.99 -24.73 11.89
C GLY A 64 -24.52 -25.05 11.67
N ASP A 65 -23.62 -24.13 11.30
CA ASP A 65 -22.21 -24.49 11.05
C ASP A 65 -21.22 -23.40 11.46
N ASP A 66 -20.83 -23.41 12.74
CA ASP A 66 -19.85 -22.48 13.31
C ASP A 66 -18.42 -22.76 12.85
N LYS A 67 -18.08 -24.00 12.48
CA LYS A 67 -16.72 -24.34 12.03
C LYS A 67 -16.35 -23.65 10.72
N GLU A 68 -17.34 -23.41 9.87
CA GLU A 68 -17.16 -22.63 8.65
C GLU A 68 -17.08 -21.11 8.93
N LYS A 69 -17.48 -20.62 10.12
CA LYS A 69 -17.33 -19.19 10.53
C LYS A 69 -15.94 -18.89 11.07
N THR A 70 -15.37 -19.82 11.85
CA THR A 70 -14.04 -19.65 12.45
C THR A 70 -12.94 -19.45 11.40
N LEU A 71 -13.06 -20.09 10.22
CA LEU A 71 -12.05 -19.98 9.16
C LEU A 71 -12.04 -18.59 8.46
N PRO A 72 -13.17 -18.03 7.97
CA PRO A 72 -13.24 -16.69 7.41
C PRO A 72 -12.93 -15.57 8.42
N ILE A 73 -13.42 -15.67 9.67
CA ILE A 73 -13.15 -14.65 10.68
C ILE A 73 -11.68 -14.64 11.11
N ALA A 74 -11.06 -15.82 11.26
CA ALA A 74 -9.63 -15.93 11.52
C ALA A 74 -8.81 -15.38 10.34
N HIS A 75 -9.21 -15.65 9.10
CA HIS A 75 -8.53 -15.12 7.91
C HIS A 75 -8.64 -13.59 7.80
N LEU A 76 -9.81 -13.02 8.12
CA LEU A 76 -10.03 -11.58 8.20
C LEU A 76 -9.14 -10.97 9.30
N GLY A 77 -9.17 -11.53 10.51
CA GLY A 77 -8.38 -11.05 11.64
C GLY A 77 -6.87 -11.12 11.38
N ALA A 78 -6.37 -12.20 10.78
CA ALA A 78 -4.96 -12.31 10.40
C ALA A 78 -4.54 -11.25 9.36
N SER A 79 -5.43 -10.92 8.43
CA SER A 79 -5.16 -9.85 7.44
C SER A 79 -5.16 -8.46 8.07
N MET A 80 -6.01 -8.22 9.08
CA MET A 80 -6.05 -6.95 9.83
C MET A 80 -4.83 -6.77 10.73
N VAL A 81 -4.38 -7.83 11.43
CA VAL A 81 -3.16 -7.79 12.24
C VAL A 81 -1.93 -7.54 11.37
N GLY A 82 -1.76 -8.31 10.29
CA GLY A 82 -0.61 -8.12 9.40
C GLY A 82 -0.54 -6.72 8.81
N TYR A 83 -1.68 -6.12 8.44
CA TYR A 83 -1.70 -4.73 7.98
C TYR A 83 -1.47 -3.72 9.12
N GLY A 84 -1.91 -4.03 10.34
CA GLY A 84 -1.65 -3.20 11.52
C GLY A 84 -0.17 -3.11 11.88
N GLU A 85 0.59 -4.19 11.67
CA GLU A 85 2.04 -4.26 11.90
C GLU A 85 2.86 -3.39 10.93
N ASP A 86 2.29 -3.01 9.78
CA ASP A 86 2.92 -2.09 8.82
C ASP A 86 2.90 -0.62 9.30
N PHE A 87 2.17 -0.31 10.39
CA PHE A 87 2.12 1.02 10.98
C PHE A 87 3.03 1.15 12.21
N ASP A 88 3.38 2.39 12.57
CA ASP A 88 4.05 2.67 13.85
C ASP A 88 3.25 2.09 15.03
N ALA A 89 3.96 1.61 16.06
CA ALA A 89 3.35 1.00 17.24
C ALA A 89 2.36 1.93 17.97
N ASN A 90 2.48 3.25 17.81
CA ASN A 90 1.57 4.23 18.39
C ASN A 90 0.48 4.70 17.40
N SER A 91 0.42 4.13 16.20
CA SER A 91 -0.64 4.41 15.24
C SER A 91 -1.97 3.94 15.79
N GLU A 92 -2.88 4.89 16.05
CA GLU A 92 -4.24 4.60 16.48
C GLU A 92 -4.95 3.66 15.49
N TYR A 93 -4.63 3.77 14.21
CA TYR A 93 -5.18 2.93 13.16
C TYR A 93 -4.65 1.49 13.24
N GLY A 94 -3.33 1.31 13.36
CA GLY A 94 -2.71 -0.02 13.53
C GLY A 94 -3.16 -0.71 14.82
N CYS A 95 -3.26 0.05 15.92
CA CYS A 95 -3.78 -0.43 17.19
C CYS A 95 -5.25 -0.86 17.08
N SER A 96 -6.07 -0.11 16.37
CA SER A 96 -7.49 -0.43 16.17
C SER A 96 -7.67 -1.69 15.32
N LEU A 97 -6.89 -1.86 14.25
CA LEU A 97 -6.90 -3.06 13.42
C LEU A 97 -6.53 -4.32 14.22
N THR A 98 -5.51 -4.21 15.08
CA THR A 98 -5.07 -5.31 15.94
C THR A 98 -6.10 -5.65 17.02
N ARG A 99 -6.78 -4.64 17.57
CA ARG A 99 -7.82 -4.80 18.61
C ARG A 99 -9.07 -5.51 18.10
N ILE A 100 -9.42 -5.37 16.82
CA ILE A 100 -10.61 -6.01 16.23
C ILE A 100 -10.54 -7.54 16.28
N LEU A 101 -9.34 -8.14 16.14
CA LEU A 101 -9.18 -9.60 16.32
C LEU A 101 -9.45 -10.03 17.76
N HIS A 102 -8.95 -9.26 18.74
CA HIS A 102 -9.11 -9.60 20.16
C HIS A 102 -10.58 -9.62 20.57
N LEU A 103 -11.36 -8.62 20.13
CA LEU A 103 -12.80 -8.55 20.37
C LEU A 103 -13.57 -9.64 19.62
N SER A 104 -13.08 -10.06 18.45
CA SER A 104 -13.71 -11.13 17.66
C SER A 104 -13.54 -12.51 18.31
N GLY A 105 -12.43 -12.75 19.03
CA GLY A 105 -12.21 -13.97 19.81
C GLY A 105 -13.08 -14.06 21.07
N GLU A 106 -13.46 -12.92 21.66
CA GLU A 106 -14.35 -12.86 22.82
C GLU A 106 -15.81 -13.12 22.45
N LEU A 107 -16.23 -12.75 21.24
CA LEU A 107 -17.60 -12.96 20.73
C LEU A 107 -17.92 -14.42 20.38
N GLU A 108 -16.94 -15.29 20.12
CA GLU A 108 -17.19 -16.73 19.90
C GLU A 108 -17.24 -17.56 21.19
N LEU A 109 -16.85 -16.98 22.33
CA LEU A 109 -16.92 -17.63 23.65
C LEU A 109 -18.20 -17.28 24.44
N ALA A 110 -19.07 -16.44 23.89
CA ALA A 110 -20.33 -15.98 24.48
C ALA A 110 -21.55 -16.54 23.73
#